data_AF-A0A971IGH1-F1
#
_entry.id   AF-A0A971IGH1-F1
#
_cell.length_a   1.000
_cell.length_b   1.000
_cell.length_c   1.000
_cell.angle_alpha   90.00
_cell.angle_beta   90.00
_cell.angle_gamma   90.00
#
_symmetry.space_group_name_H-M   'P 1'
#
loop_
_entity.id
_entity.type
_entity.pdbx_description
1 polymer ?
#
loop_
_entity_poly.entity_id
_entity_poly.type
_entity_poly.pdbx_seq_one_letter_code
_entity_poly.pdbx_strand_id
1 'polypeptide(L)'
;MSDNVMSRRKFLAGAGLVLGAASVSGVALLKDPEPAAAEGAALPWPYPTTAEQQPVPEALARRAFEMHRYQGFACSESVWWPFVEALSPANPGTWGTVPRKMFQYGGQGIKGWGTICGTLNAAAAVIGMAVGNGAHQGTLTDAMFMYYSQTALPTNDAWKSYNKKLGLTTDWEGPTGANIPVENAPTSIADSPLCHSSLIQWTMVTGAENGGPLQKDRCAKACFDVTYKLTELLNAYWVMATPSPAPAPLDPAVSACGACHVTYTPAKMACWSCHDNTVADRHWE
;
A
#
# COMPACT_ATOMS: atom_id res chain seq x y z
N MET A 1 25.64 -39.79 -27.48
CA MET A 1 24.76 -40.98 -27.49
C MET A 1 24.87 -41.61 -26.10
N SER A 2 23.85 -41.74 -25.28
CA SER A 2 22.43 -41.44 -25.39
C SER A 2 21.89 -41.24 -23.97
N ASP A 3 21.08 -40.20 -23.79
CA ASP A 3 20.34 -39.89 -22.59
C ASP A 3 19.31 -40.96 -22.24
N ASN A 4 19.23 -41.34 -20.96
CA ASN A 4 18.08 -42.03 -20.40
C ASN A 4 17.75 -41.45 -19.02
N VAL A 5 17.52 -40.13 -18.99
CA VAL A 5 16.84 -39.47 -17.87
C VAL A 5 15.36 -39.85 -17.96
N MET A 6 14.92 -40.74 -17.08
CA MET A 6 13.51 -41.08 -16.89
C MET A 6 12.68 -39.81 -16.65
N SER A 7 11.84 -39.43 -17.62
CA SER A 7 10.91 -38.32 -17.42
C SER A 7 9.68 -38.76 -16.63
N ARG A 8 9.22 -37.87 -15.75
CA ARG A 8 8.07 -38.02 -14.84
C ARG A 8 6.77 -38.53 -15.50
N ARG A 9 6.67 -38.49 -16.84
CA ARG A 9 5.52 -39.01 -17.60
C ARG A 9 5.39 -40.54 -17.58
N LYS A 10 6.50 -41.29 -17.44
CA LYS A 10 6.44 -42.77 -17.40
C LYS A 10 6.00 -43.33 -16.04
N PHE A 11 6.15 -42.58 -14.96
CA PHE A 11 5.68 -43.00 -13.63
C PHE A 11 4.16 -42.94 -13.51
N LEU A 12 3.53 -41.92 -14.10
CA LEU A 12 2.07 -41.75 -14.08
C LEU A 12 1.34 -42.69 -15.03
N ALA A 13 1.99 -43.18 -16.08
CA ALA A 13 1.43 -44.19 -16.97
C ALA A 13 1.43 -45.62 -16.37
N GLY A 14 2.24 -45.87 -15.34
CA GLY A 14 2.41 -47.20 -14.74
C GLY A 14 1.54 -47.50 -13.51
N ALA A 15 0.91 -46.49 -12.91
CA ALA A 15 0.08 -46.67 -11.71
C ALA A 15 -1.41 -46.98 -12.02
N GLY A 16 -1.78 -46.99 -13.29
CA GLY A 16 -3.19 -47.04 -13.72
C GLY A 16 -3.80 -48.43 -13.91
N LEU A 17 -3.08 -49.53 -13.69
CA LEU A 17 -3.63 -50.86 -13.96
C LEU A 17 -3.02 -51.90 -13.03
N VAL A 18 -3.80 -52.39 -12.06
CA VAL A 18 -3.78 -53.77 -11.49
C VAL A 18 -4.82 -53.87 -10.35
N LEU A 19 -5.89 -54.63 -10.63
CA LEU A 19 -6.78 -55.42 -9.73
C LEU A 19 -7.74 -54.66 -8.79
N GLY A 20 -9.04 -54.96 -8.66
CA GLY A 20 -9.82 -56.12 -9.10
C GLY A 20 -10.83 -56.50 -7.99
N ALA A 21 -12.12 -56.24 -8.26
CA ALA A 21 -13.34 -56.82 -7.68
C ALA A 21 -13.51 -57.02 -6.15
N ALA A 22 -14.35 -56.19 -5.51
CA ALA A 22 -15.49 -56.62 -4.67
C ALA A 22 -16.17 -55.42 -3.97
N SER A 23 -17.32 -54.97 -4.48
CA SER A 23 -18.57 -54.67 -3.73
C SER A 23 -19.49 -53.76 -4.56
N VAL A 24 -20.67 -54.28 -4.85
CA VAL A 24 -21.74 -53.59 -5.57
C VAL A 24 -22.49 -52.70 -4.57
N SER A 25 -21.94 -51.52 -4.27
CA SER A 25 -22.61 -50.47 -3.50
C SER A 25 -21.80 -49.19 -3.56
N GLY A 26 -21.91 -48.43 -4.65
CA GLY A 26 -21.20 -47.15 -4.75
C GLY A 26 -21.33 -46.39 -6.07
N VAL A 27 -22.25 -46.75 -6.96
CA VAL A 27 -22.52 -45.96 -8.19
C VAL A 27 -23.55 -44.86 -7.90
N ALA A 28 -23.27 -44.07 -6.88
CA ALA A 28 -23.91 -42.80 -6.63
C ALA A 28 -22.85 -41.90 -5.98
N LEU A 29 -22.59 -40.75 -6.61
CA LEU A 29 -21.76 -39.64 -6.12
C LEU A 29 -20.24 -39.74 -6.35
N LEU A 30 -19.82 -39.94 -7.61
CA LEU A 30 -18.60 -39.31 -8.11
C LEU A 30 -18.96 -38.39 -9.28
N LYS A 31 -19.85 -37.43 -8.99
CA LYS A 31 -19.72 -36.13 -9.66
C LYS A 31 -18.58 -35.48 -8.90
N ASP A 32 -17.40 -35.38 -9.52
CA ASP A 32 -16.44 -34.39 -9.07
C ASP A 32 -17.24 -33.09 -8.91
N PRO A 33 -17.27 -32.45 -7.72
CA PRO A 33 -17.78 -31.10 -7.68
C PRO A 33 -16.95 -30.36 -8.73
N GLU A 34 -17.62 -29.82 -9.76
CA GLU A 34 -17.02 -28.71 -10.49
C GLU A 34 -16.49 -27.79 -9.39
N PRO A 35 -15.20 -27.40 -9.40
CA PRO A 35 -14.81 -26.29 -8.57
C PRO A 35 -15.70 -25.16 -9.05
N ALA A 36 -16.77 -24.89 -8.31
CA ALA A 36 -17.45 -23.63 -8.37
C ALA A 36 -16.31 -22.66 -8.15
N ALA A 37 -15.87 -22.02 -9.24
CA ALA A 37 -14.90 -20.97 -9.14
C ALA A 37 -15.51 -20.04 -8.09
N ALA A 38 -14.88 -19.97 -6.93
CA ALA A 38 -15.29 -19.03 -5.91
C ALA A 38 -15.08 -17.68 -6.57
N GLU A 39 -16.17 -17.14 -7.14
CA GLU A 39 -16.16 -15.84 -7.76
C GLU A 39 -15.67 -14.90 -6.66
N GLY A 40 -14.49 -14.31 -6.88
CA GLY A 40 -13.88 -13.43 -5.88
C GLY A 40 -14.87 -12.33 -5.53
N ALA A 41 -14.94 -11.94 -4.26
CA ALA A 41 -15.89 -10.94 -3.80
C ALA A 41 -15.79 -9.68 -4.66
N ALA A 42 -16.92 -9.28 -5.26
CA ALA A 42 -17.00 -8.12 -6.14
C ALA A 42 -16.59 -6.84 -5.40
N LEU A 43 -15.98 -5.92 -6.14
CA LEU A 43 -15.65 -4.60 -5.63
C LEU A 43 -16.89 -3.67 -5.68
N PRO A 44 -17.00 -2.69 -4.76
CA PRO A 44 -16.14 -2.46 -3.61
C PRO A 44 -16.35 -3.50 -2.49
N TRP A 45 -15.27 -3.83 -1.79
CA TRP A 45 -15.36 -4.54 -0.52
C TRP A 45 -15.98 -3.63 0.55
N PRO A 46 -16.76 -4.17 1.50
CA PRO A 46 -17.50 -3.33 2.41
C PRO A 46 -16.56 -2.51 3.30
N TYR A 47 -16.95 -1.26 3.52
CA TYR A 47 -16.33 -0.30 4.43
C TYR A 47 -17.45 0.40 5.23
N PRO A 48 -17.27 0.67 6.53
CA PRO A 48 -18.33 1.23 7.34
C PRO A 48 -18.78 2.64 6.89
N THR A 49 -20.10 2.87 6.88
CA THR A 49 -20.72 4.11 6.41
C THR A 49 -21.16 5.05 7.53
N THR A 50 -21.09 4.61 8.79
CA THR A 50 -21.35 5.46 9.96
C THR A 50 -20.06 5.70 10.74
N ALA A 51 -19.91 6.91 11.29
CA ALA A 51 -18.69 7.33 11.97
C ALA A 51 -18.33 6.41 13.16
N GLU A 52 -19.33 5.85 13.84
CA GLU A 52 -19.16 4.99 15.01
C GLU A 52 -18.58 3.61 14.65
N GLN A 53 -18.83 3.14 13.43
CA GLN A 53 -18.35 1.84 12.95
C GLN A 53 -17.04 1.96 12.18
N GLN A 54 -16.65 3.17 11.80
CA GLN A 54 -15.46 3.41 11.01
C GLN A 54 -14.17 3.17 11.80
N PRO A 55 -13.11 2.70 11.14
CA PRO A 55 -11.80 2.56 11.78
C PRO A 55 -11.30 3.94 12.25
N VAL A 56 -10.70 3.97 13.43
CA VAL A 56 -10.12 5.19 14.02
C VAL A 56 -8.78 5.50 13.33
N PRO A 57 -8.62 6.67 12.67
CA PRO A 57 -7.40 6.99 11.90
C PRO A 57 -6.11 6.86 12.70
N GLU A 58 -6.07 7.41 13.92
CA GLU A 58 -4.89 7.34 14.77
C GLU A 58 -4.55 5.91 15.19
N ALA A 59 -5.54 5.04 15.40
CA ALA A 59 -5.30 3.65 15.79
C ALA A 59 -4.65 2.85 14.65
N LEU A 60 -5.15 2.99 13.42
CA LEU A 60 -4.57 2.35 12.24
C LEU A 60 -3.16 2.91 11.96
N ALA A 61 -2.95 4.21 12.13
CA ALA A 61 -1.66 4.86 11.94
C ALA A 61 -0.61 4.37 12.95
N ARG A 62 -0.97 4.26 14.24
CA ARG A 62 -0.14 3.66 15.29
C ARG A 62 0.25 2.22 14.91
N ARG A 63 -0.73 1.43 14.46
CA ARG A 63 -0.49 0.05 14.02
C ARG A 63 0.46 -0.03 12.82
N ALA A 64 0.32 0.87 11.84
CA ALA A 64 1.22 0.96 10.70
C ALA A 64 2.66 1.27 11.11
N PHE A 65 2.84 2.23 12.02
CA PHE A 65 4.14 2.58 12.59
C PHE A 65 4.79 1.37 13.25
N GLU A 66 4.07 0.66 14.12
CA GLU A 66 4.54 -0.53 14.82
C GLU A 66 5.01 -1.63 13.88
N MET A 67 4.19 -1.94 12.88
CA MET A 67 4.48 -3.01 11.94
C MET A 67 5.78 -2.74 11.19
N HIS A 68 5.98 -1.50 10.73
CA HIS A 68 7.22 -1.15 10.04
C HIS A 68 8.42 -1.12 11.00
N ARG A 69 8.26 -0.40 12.11
CA ARG A 69 9.39 -0.03 12.98
C ARG A 69 9.88 -1.17 13.85
N TYR A 70 8.98 -2.07 14.30
CA TYR A 70 9.29 -3.11 15.30
C TYR A 70 9.27 -4.50 14.71
N GLN A 71 8.30 -4.75 13.83
CA GLN A 71 8.03 -6.10 13.34
C GLN A 71 8.72 -6.36 11.98
N GLY A 72 9.44 -5.37 11.44
CA GLY A 72 10.24 -5.50 10.22
C GLY A 72 9.41 -5.67 8.93
N PHE A 73 8.14 -5.27 8.95
CA PHE A 73 7.31 -5.31 7.76
C PHE A 73 7.70 -4.22 6.76
N ALA A 74 7.50 -4.52 5.47
CA ALA A 74 7.69 -3.54 4.40
C ALA A 74 6.70 -2.37 4.56
N CYS A 75 7.08 -1.17 4.11
CA CYS A 75 6.22 0.02 4.21
C CYS A 75 4.83 -0.20 3.60
N SER A 76 4.76 -0.97 2.51
CA SER A 76 3.51 -1.38 1.87
C SER A 76 2.66 -2.32 2.73
N GLU A 77 3.26 -3.35 3.31
CA GLU A 77 2.54 -4.25 4.21
C GLU A 77 2.07 -3.53 5.48
N SER A 78 2.89 -2.62 6.00
CA SER A 78 2.57 -1.82 7.18
C SER A 78 1.43 -0.84 6.96
N VAL A 79 1.18 -0.38 5.72
CA VAL A 79 -0.01 0.44 5.40
C VAL A 79 -1.21 -0.45 5.06
N TRP A 80 -1.01 -1.57 4.36
CA TRP A 80 -2.07 -2.47 3.93
C TRP A 80 -2.73 -3.23 5.09
N TRP A 81 -1.93 -3.90 5.92
CA TRP A 81 -2.41 -4.84 6.92
C TRP A 81 -3.29 -4.22 8.02
N PRO A 82 -3.03 -3.00 8.53
CA PRO A 82 -3.92 -2.37 9.51
C PRO A 82 -5.38 -2.27 9.04
N PHE A 83 -5.62 -2.05 7.74
CA PHE A 83 -6.99 -2.05 7.19
C PHE A 83 -7.58 -3.45 7.16
N VAL A 84 -6.81 -4.45 6.71
CA VAL A 84 -7.24 -5.85 6.73
C VAL A 84 -7.60 -6.27 8.17
N GLU A 85 -6.72 -6.01 9.14
CA GLU A 85 -6.91 -6.34 10.55
C GLU A 85 -8.16 -5.66 11.13
N ALA A 86 -8.37 -4.38 10.84
CA ALA A 86 -9.51 -3.62 11.35
C ALA A 86 -10.85 -4.02 10.71
N LEU A 87 -10.87 -4.36 9.41
CA LEU A 87 -12.11 -4.60 8.66
C LEU A 87 -12.51 -6.08 8.62
N SER A 88 -11.58 -7.02 8.81
CA SER A 88 -11.86 -8.45 8.74
C SER A 88 -12.96 -8.96 9.69
N PRO A 89 -13.07 -8.53 10.97
CA PRO A 89 -14.09 -9.05 11.88
C PRO A 89 -15.52 -8.84 11.39
N ALA A 90 -15.80 -7.70 10.76
CA ALA A 90 -17.11 -7.41 10.15
C ALA A 90 -17.24 -7.96 8.73
N ASN A 91 -16.12 -8.33 8.09
CA ASN A 91 -16.05 -8.69 6.67
C ASN A 91 -15.21 -9.96 6.41
N PRO A 92 -15.57 -11.11 7.00
CA PRO A 92 -14.77 -12.33 6.91
C PRO A 92 -14.67 -12.88 5.48
N GLY A 93 -15.68 -12.63 4.64
CA GLY A 93 -15.72 -13.08 3.24
C GLY A 93 -14.97 -12.19 2.24
N THR A 94 -14.45 -11.03 2.67
CA THR A 94 -13.68 -10.12 1.80
C THR A 94 -12.31 -9.82 2.41
N TRP A 95 -12.20 -8.82 3.28
CA TRP A 95 -10.97 -8.44 3.98
C TRP A 95 -10.37 -9.63 4.74
N GLY A 96 -11.21 -10.46 5.37
CA GLY A 96 -10.77 -11.66 6.11
C GLY A 96 -10.15 -12.78 5.26
N THR A 97 -10.23 -12.70 3.93
CA THR A 97 -9.67 -13.71 3.03
C THR A 97 -8.21 -13.44 2.65
N VAL A 98 -7.71 -12.24 2.95
CA VAL A 98 -6.38 -11.79 2.51
C VAL A 98 -5.29 -12.39 3.40
N PRO A 99 -4.28 -13.08 2.84
CA PRO A 99 -3.16 -13.59 3.63
C PRO A 99 -2.25 -12.46 4.10
N ARG A 100 -1.76 -12.57 5.34
CA ARG A 100 -0.74 -11.66 5.89
C ARG A 100 0.54 -11.73 5.05
N LYS A 101 1.25 -10.60 4.94
CA LYS A 101 2.46 -10.42 4.11
C LYS A 101 2.20 -10.38 2.60
N MET A 102 0.95 -10.33 2.14
CA MET A 102 0.65 -10.19 0.72
C MET A 102 1.31 -8.94 0.11
N PHE A 103 1.37 -7.82 0.82
CA PHE A 103 2.00 -6.58 0.36
C PHE A 103 3.46 -6.45 0.79
N GLN A 104 4.07 -7.49 1.38
CA GLN A 104 5.48 -7.46 1.80
C GLN A 104 6.43 -7.24 0.61
N TYR A 105 6.00 -7.50 -0.62
CA TYR A 105 6.77 -7.25 -1.84
C TYR A 105 7.11 -5.77 -2.04
N GLY A 106 6.23 -4.84 -1.64
CA GLY A 106 6.34 -3.42 -1.99
C GLY A 106 7.37 -2.60 -1.20
N GLY A 107 8.07 -3.21 -0.23
CA GLY A 107 9.07 -2.50 0.58
C GLY A 107 10.23 -1.97 -0.25
N GLN A 108 10.83 -0.84 0.14
CA GLN A 108 11.97 -0.22 -0.58
C GLN A 108 11.69 0.08 -2.07
N GLY A 109 10.45 0.49 -2.39
CA GLY A 109 10.06 0.72 -3.77
C GLY A 109 10.10 -0.54 -4.63
N ILE A 110 9.55 -1.63 -4.08
CA ILE A 110 9.46 -3.00 -4.64
C ILE A 110 10.77 -3.81 -4.56
N LYS A 111 11.20 -4.13 -3.35
CA LYS A 111 12.42 -4.90 -3.02
C LYS A 111 13.74 -4.26 -3.47
N GLY A 112 13.84 -2.94 -3.38
CA GLY A 112 15.11 -2.21 -3.55
C GLY A 112 15.27 -1.52 -4.89
N TRP A 113 14.30 -1.64 -5.79
CA TRP A 113 14.31 -0.93 -7.07
C TRP A 113 14.05 0.58 -6.93
N GLY A 114 13.56 1.04 -5.77
CA GLY A 114 13.36 2.47 -5.52
C GLY A 114 12.24 3.11 -6.35
N THR A 115 11.30 2.29 -6.88
CA THR A 115 10.17 2.75 -7.70
C THR A 115 9.08 3.41 -6.84
N ILE A 116 7.80 3.09 -6.99
CA ILE A 116 6.70 3.67 -6.18
C ILE A 116 6.95 3.46 -4.68
N CYS A 117 6.72 4.49 -3.86
CA CYS A 117 6.79 4.32 -2.42
C CYS A 117 5.80 3.24 -1.94
N GLY A 118 6.29 2.30 -1.12
CA GLY A 118 5.48 1.18 -0.66
C GLY A 118 4.20 1.62 0.06
N THR A 119 4.25 2.73 0.80
CA THR A 119 3.08 3.32 1.47
C THR A 119 2.00 3.73 0.48
N LEU A 120 2.37 4.39 -0.63
CA LEU A 120 1.45 4.79 -1.70
C LEU A 120 0.92 3.61 -2.50
N ASN A 121 1.75 2.60 -2.76
CA ASN A 121 1.31 1.37 -3.41
C ASN A 121 0.18 0.68 -2.62
N ALA A 122 0.38 0.55 -1.31
CA ALA A 122 -0.65 0.00 -0.43
C ALA A 122 -1.88 0.90 -0.31
N ALA A 123 -1.70 2.22 -0.20
CA ALA A 123 -2.81 3.15 -0.11
C ALA A 123 -3.73 3.10 -1.35
N ALA A 124 -3.14 3.09 -2.55
CA ALA A 124 -3.90 2.93 -3.79
C ALA A 124 -4.66 1.60 -3.85
N ALA A 125 -4.04 0.51 -3.36
CA ALA A 125 -4.70 -0.78 -3.26
C ALA A 125 -5.89 -0.76 -2.30
N VAL A 126 -5.74 -0.20 -1.09
CA VAL A 126 -6.84 -0.07 -0.12
C VAL A 126 -7.98 0.73 -0.72
N ILE A 127 -7.70 1.85 -1.40
CA ILE A 127 -8.72 2.65 -2.11
C ILE A 127 -9.43 1.79 -3.16
N GLY A 128 -8.69 1.07 -4.01
CA GLY A 128 -9.27 0.19 -5.03
C GLY A 128 -10.21 -0.86 -4.43
N MET A 129 -9.82 -1.48 -3.32
CA MET A 129 -10.67 -2.46 -2.65
C MET A 129 -11.90 -1.81 -2.00
N ALA A 130 -11.71 -0.72 -1.26
CA ALA A 130 -12.75 -0.10 -0.46
C ALA A 130 -13.66 0.85 -1.25
N VAL A 131 -13.35 1.22 -2.50
CA VAL A 131 -14.12 2.17 -3.30
C VAL A 131 -14.55 1.57 -4.65
N GLY A 132 -13.84 0.53 -5.11
CA GLY A 132 -14.09 -0.12 -6.38
C GLY A 132 -13.56 0.67 -7.57
N ASN A 133 -13.74 0.14 -8.77
CA ASN A 133 -13.21 0.74 -9.99
C ASN A 133 -14.11 1.89 -10.45
N GLY A 134 -13.57 3.10 -10.55
CA GLY A 134 -14.32 4.25 -11.04
C GLY A 134 -13.65 5.58 -10.76
N ALA A 135 -14.33 6.68 -11.12
CA ALA A 135 -13.79 8.03 -10.98
C ALA A 135 -13.36 8.35 -9.53
N HIS A 136 -14.12 7.92 -8.53
CA HIS A 136 -13.82 8.16 -7.11
C HIS A 136 -12.50 7.52 -6.67
N GLN A 137 -12.17 6.33 -7.19
CA GLN A 137 -10.89 5.67 -6.94
C GLN A 137 -9.73 6.54 -7.43
N GLY A 138 -9.85 7.06 -8.66
CA GLY A 138 -8.86 7.95 -9.26
C GLY A 138 -8.67 9.21 -8.42
N THR A 139 -9.75 9.88 -8.03
CA THR A 139 -9.72 11.10 -7.22
C THR A 139 -9.05 10.87 -5.85
N LEU A 140 -9.43 9.82 -5.13
CA LEU A 140 -8.85 9.51 -3.82
C LEU A 140 -7.36 9.11 -3.94
N THR A 141 -7.00 8.41 -5.02
CA THR A 141 -5.61 8.05 -5.29
C THR A 141 -4.77 9.29 -5.59
N ASP A 142 -5.28 10.21 -6.42
CA ASP A 142 -4.63 11.50 -6.70
C ASP A 142 -4.44 12.30 -5.39
N ALA A 143 -5.45 12.33 -4.52
CA ALA A 143 -5.35 13.00 -3.21
C ALA A 143 -4.24 12.41 -2.33
N MET A 144 -4.09 11.08 -2.29
CA MET A 144 -3.01 10.44 -1.53
C MET A 144 -1.63 10.71 -2.13
N PHE A 145 -1.51 10.65 -3.46
CA PHE A 145 -0.25 10.88 -4.15
C PHE A 145 0.20 12.33 -4.03
N MET A 146 -0.73 13.28 -4.15
CA MET A 146 -0.45 14.70 -3.94
C MET A 146 -0.12 15.00 -2.48
N TYR A 147 -0.87 14.44 -1.52
CA TYR A 147 -0.53 14.57 -0.10
C TYR A 147 0.90 14.11 0.17
N TYR A 148 1.29 12.92 -0.29
CA TYR A 148 2.65 12.41 -0.07
C TYR A 148 3.72 13.24 -0.75
N SER A 149 3.45 13.71 -1.98
CA SER A 149 4.45 14.41 -2.79
C SER A 149 4.66 15.85 -2.30
N GLN A 150 3.62 16.52 -1.84
CA GLN A 150 3.64 17.96 -1.53
C GLN A 150 3.67 18.30 -0.03
N THR A 151 3.46 17.31 0.84
CA THR A 151 3.56 17.52 2.29
C THR A 151 5.01 17.34 2.74
N ALA A 152 5.48 18.21 3.63
CA ALA A 152 6.75 18.01 4.32
C ALA A 152 6.62 16.79 5.26
N LEU A 153 7.14 15.65 4.83
CA LEU A 153 7.06 14.37 5.53
C LEU A 153 8.43 13.95 6.08
N PRO A 154 8.48 13.17 7.18
CA PRO A 154 7.34 12.75 8.01
C PRO A 154 6.73 13.90 8.80
N THR A 155 5.45 13.84 9.13
CA THR A 155 4.88 14.78 10.10
C THR A 155 5.36 14.43 11.51
N ASN A 156 5.15 15.35 12.46
CA ASN A 156 5.41 15.07 13.88
C ASN A 156 4.26 14.27 14.55
N ASP A 157 3.27 13.80 13.78
CA ASP A 157 2.04 13.24 14.35
C ASP A 157 2.25 11.87 14.99
N ALA A 158 3.17 11.04 14.47
CA ALA A 158 3.57 9.81 15.16
C ALA A 158 4.14 10.09 16.56
N TRP A 159 4.94 11.16 16.71
CA TRP A 159 5.46 11.58 18.01
C TRP A 159 4.37 12.19 18.91
N LYS A 160 3.50 13.04 18.37
CA LYS A 160 2.34 13.57 19.11
C LYS A 160 1.44 12.45 19.59
N SER A 161 1.18 11.46 18.74
CA SER A 161 0.40 10.27 19.05
C SER A 161 1.04 9.47 20.20
N TYR A 162 2.36 9.29 20.16
CA TYR A 162 3.11 8.60 21.23
C TYR A 162 3.01 9.34 22.57
N ASN A 163 3.01 10.66 22.52
CA ASN A 163 2.85 11.52 23.69
C ASN A 163 1.38 11.83 24.04
N LYS A 164 0.41 11.13 23.44
CA LYS A 164 -1.03 11.30 23.73
C LYS A 164 -1.57 12.72 23.45
N LYS A 165 -1.00 13.38 22.43
CA LYS A 165 -1.32 14.76 22.02
C LYS A 165 -2.05 14.88 20.68
N LEU A 166 -2.18 13.79 19.91
CA LEU A 166 -2.82 13.85 18.58
C LEU A 166 -4.36 13.72 18.67
N GLY A 167 -4.88 12.77 19.43
CA GLY A 167 -6.33 12.64 19.66
C GLY A 167 -6.72 11.54 20.63
N LEU A 168 -6.06 10.38 20.58
CA LEU A 168 -6.29 9.25 21.47
C LEU A 168 -5.43 9.34 22.73
N THR A 169 -6.07 9.40 23.90
CA THR A 169 -5.41 9.42 25.22
C THR A 169 -5.07 8.03 25.77
N THR A 170 -5.47 6.96 25.07
CA THR A 170 -5.60 5.59 25.61
C THR A 170 -4.62 4.57 25.01
N ASP A 171 -4.56 3.41 25.69
CA ASP A 171 -4.16 1.99 25.43
C ASP A 171 -3.00 1.65 24.50
N TRP A 172 -2.41 2.61 23.80
CA TRP A 172 -1.18 2.35 23.07
C TRP A 172 -0.03 2.27 24.07
N GLU A 173 0.39 1.05 24.41
CA GLU A 173 1.60 0.82 25.21
C GLU A 173 2.84 1.42 24.54
N GLY A 174 2.76 1.60 23.23
CA GLY A 174 3.76 2.28 22.43
C GLY A 174 5.08 1.50 22.33
N PRO A 175 5.96 1.90 21.41
CA PRO A 175 7.34 1.46 21.44
C PRO A 175 8.08 1.77 22.73
N THR A 176 9.07 0.92 23.01
CA THR A 176 10.11 1.18 24.01
C THR A 176 11.51 1.18 23.39
N GLY A 177 12.48 1.82 24.04
CA GLY A 177 13.88 1.81 23.61
C GLY A 177 14.12 2.45 22.24
N ALA A 178 14.94 1.82 21.41
CA ALA A 178 15.37 2.34 20.09
C ALA A 178 14.26 2.42 19.04
N ASN A 179 13.02 2.18 19.43
CA ASN A 179 11.83 2.04 18.62
C ASN A 179 10.84 3.21 18.83
N ILE A 180 11.09 4.04 19.85
CA ILE A 180 10.33 5.26 20.13
C ILE A 180 10.41 6.18 18.89
N PRO A 181 9.29 6.78 18.43
CA PRO A 181 9.34 7.70 17.30
C PRO A 181 10.24 8.87 17.66
N VAL A 182 11.16 9.25 16.78
CA VAL A 182 12.09 10.35 17.10
C VAL A 182 11.30 11.66 17.27
N GLU A 183 11.50 12.40 18.35
CA GLU A 183 10.91 13.73 18.48
C GLU A 183 11.44 14.66 17.39
N ASN A 184 10.56 15.39 16.70
CA ASN A 184 10.94 16.39 15.70
C ASN A 184 11.89 15.84 14.63
N ALA A 185 11.60 14.65 14.10
CA ALA A 185 12.39 14.11 12.99
C ALA A 185 12.43 15.12 11.83
N PRO A 186 13.60 15.30 11.19
CA PRO A 186 13.70 16.21 10.06
C PRO A 186 12.71 15.84 8.95
N THR A 187 12.17 16.86 8.30
CA THR A 187 11.15 16.71 7.26
C THR A 187 11.68 17.19 5.90
N SER A 188 11.08 16.72 4.83
CA SER A 188 11.35 17.18 3.46
C SER A 188 10.09 17.04 2.62
N ILE A 189 9.94 17.89 1.60
CA ILE A 189 8.96 17.66 0.54
C ILE A 189 9.57 16.67 -0.45
N ALA A 190 8.82 15.64 -0.83
CA ALA A 190 9.34 14.56 -1.67
C ALA A 190 9.30 14.90 -3.16
N ASP A 191 8.30 15.69 -3.56
CA ASP A 191 7.98 16.12 -4.93
C ASP A 191 7.88 14.98 -5.94
N SER A 192 7.69 13.77 -5.44
CA SER A 192 7.62 12.56 -6.23
C SER A 192 6.95 11.46 -5.41
N PRO A 193 6.10 10.62 -6.03
CA PRO A 193 5.60 9.41 -5.40
C PRO A 193 6.66 8.29 -5.36
N LEU A 194 7.84 8.49 -5.96
CA LEU A 194 8.89 7.48 -6.04
C LEU A 194 9.70 7.43 -4.73
N CYS A 195 9.91 6.21 -4.24
CA CYS A 195 10.68 5.89 -3.04
C CYS A 195 12.12 6.40 -3.14
N HIS A 196 12.77 6.23 -4.30
CA HIS A 196 14.13 6.72 -4.53
C HIS A 196 14.20 8.25 -4.38
N SER A 197 13.42 8.97 -5.18
CA SER A 197 13.40 10.45 -5.15
C SER A 197 13.06 10.97 -3.77
N SER A 198 12.00 10.44 -3.14
CA SER A 198 11.58 10.81 -1.79
C SER A 198 12.69 10.63 -0.75
N LEU A 199 13.43 9.52 -0.79
CA LEU A 199 14.53 9.26 0.15
C LEU A 199 15.72 10.18 -0.12
N ILE A 200 16.10 10.38 -1.38
CA ILE A 200 17.25 11.24 -1.72
C ILE A 200 16.99 12.69 -1.34
N GLN A 201 15.80 13.24 -1.60
CA GLN A 201 15.46 14.60 -1.18
C GLN A 201 15.58 14.77 0.35
N TRP A 202 15.12 13.77 1.10
CA TRP A 202 15.25 13.77 2.55
C TRP A 202 16.72 13.65 3.00
N THR A 203 17.51 12.77 2.38
CA THR A 203 18.94 12.62 2.68
C THR A 203 19.73 13.89 2.35
N MET A 204 19.38 14.60 1.26
CA MET A 204 20.01 15.87 0.88
C MET A 204 19.78 16.97 1.93
N VAL A 205 18.60 17.00 2.57
CA VAL A 205 18.29 17.96 3.64
C VAL A 205 18.96 17.60 4.95
N THR A 206 19.13 16.31 5.24
CA THR A 206 19.48 15.83 6.59
C THR A 206 20.90 15.32 6.75
N GLY A 207 21.56 14.92 5.66
CA GLY A 207 22.84 14.21 5.69
C GLY A 207 22.76 12.81 6.34
N ALA A 208 21.56 12.27 6.55
CA ALA A 208 21.38 11.02 7.27
C ALA A 208 21.81 9.79 6.45
N GLU A 209 22.39 8.80 7.13
CA GLU A 209 22.91 7.57 6.51
C GLU A 209 21.82 6.69 5.88
N ASN A 210 22.13 6.12 4.72
CA ASN A 210 21.26 5.16 4.05
C ASN A 210 21.04 3.90 4.90
N GLY A 211 19.77 3.59 5.19
CA GLY A 211 19.38 2.44 6.01
C GLY A 211 19.67 2.61 7.51
N GLY A 212 20.14 3.79 7.93
CA GLY A 212 20.41 4.14 9.32
C GLY A 212 19.14 4.24 10.18
N PRO A 213 19.28 4.36 11.52
CA PRO A 213 18.16 4.45 12.44
C PRO A 213 17.17 5.59 12.11
N LEU A 214 17.68 6.75 11.68
CA LEU A 214 16.86 7.90 11.36
C LEU A 214 16.02 7.69 10.08
N GLN A 215 16.58 7.05 9.05
CA GLN A 215 15.81 6.69 7.86
C GLN A 215 14.73 5.64 8.16
N LYS A 216 15.04 4.66 9.02
CA LYS A 216 14.05 3.66 9.46
C LYS A 216 12.89 4.30 10.23
N ASP A 217 13.20 5.24 11.12
CA ASP A 217 12.18 6.04 11.81
C ASP A 217 11.34 6.87 10.82
N ARG A 218 11.99 7.58 9.88
CA ARG A 218 11.33 8.35 8.82
C ARG A 218 10.36 7.49 7.99
N CYS A 219 10.78 6.32 7.52
CA CYS A 219 9.92 5.42 6.77
C CYS A 219 8.76 4.86 7.61
N ALA A 220 8.97 4.60 8.90
CA ALA A 220 7.89 4.20 9.80
C ALA A 220 6.87 5.32 9.98
N LYS A 221 7.33 6.56 10.17
CA LYS A 221 6.44 7.72 10.25
C LYS A 221 5.70 7.99 8.95
N ALA A 222 6.34 7.79 7.80
CA ALA A 222 5.63 7.85 6.52
C ALA A 222 4.51 6.79 6.44
N CYS A 223 4.67 5.60 7.05
CA CYS A 223 3.57 4.63 7.17
C CYS A 223 2.45 5.16 8.08
N PHE A 224 2.82 5.79 9.21
CA PHE A 224 1.86 6.45 10.10
C PHE A 224 1.05 7.53 9.35
N ASP A 225 1.74 8.51 8.75
CA ASP A 225 1.15 9.67 8.09
C ASP A 225 0.24 9.27 6.93
N VAL A 226 0.70 8.35 6.07
CA VAL A 226 -0.07 7.85 4.93
C VAL A 226 -1.30 7.07 5.40
N THR A 227 -1.16 6.20 6.39
CA THR A 227 -2.31 5.46 6.93
C THR A 227 -3.31 6.40 7.59
N TYR A 228 -2.85 7.36 8.39
CA TYR A 228 -3.70 8.35 9.04
C TYR A 228 -4.53 9.11 8.00
N LYS A 229 -3.86 9.69 7.00
CA LYS A 229 -4.53 10.46 5.95
C LYS A 229 -5.48 9.60 5.11
N LEU A 230 -5.08 8.39 4.78
CA LEU A 230 -5.90 7.45 4.02
C LEU A 230 -7.18 7.09 4.77
N THR A 231 -7.08 6.81 6.07
CA THR A 231 -8.26 6.50 6.89
C THR A 231 -9.19 7.71 6.99
N GLU A 232 -8.68 8.93 7.17
CA GLU A 232 -9.50 10.14 7.13
C GLU A 232 -10.26 10.29 5.81
N LEU A 233 -9.58 10.09 4.68
CA LEU A 233 -10.18 10.21 3.35
C LEU A 233 -11.27 9.16 3.11
N LEU A 234 -11.00 7.90 3.47
CA LEU A 234 -11.99 6.81 3.33
C LEU A 234 -13.17 7.00 4.28
N ASN A 235 -12.93 7.42 5.51
CA ASN A 235 -13.97 7.71 6.49
C ASN A 235 -14.91 8.81 5.97
N ALA A 236 -14.34 9.93 5.53
CA ALA A 236 -15.11 11.02 4.96
C ALA A 236 -15.90 10.59 3.72
N TYR A 237 -15.28 9.84 2.81
CA TYR A 237 -15.94 9.33 1.60
C TYR A 237 -17.18 8.49 1.92
N TRP A 238 -17.07 7.55 2.86
CA TRP A 238 -18.14 6.62 3.19
C TRP A 238 -19.21 7.19 4.14
N VAL A 239 -18.89 8.20 4.95
CA VAL A 239 -19.88 8.94 5.76
C VAL A 239 -20.73 9.91 4.94
N MET A 240 -20.11 10.62 3.98
CA MET A 240 -20.85 11.64 3.20
C MET A 240 -21.83 11.04 2.19
N ALA A 241 -21.78 9.74 1.92
CA ALA A 241 -22.65 9.04 0.98
C ALA A 241 -22.75 9.73 -0.42
N THR A 242 -21.62 10.25 -0.95
CA THR A 242 -21.38 11.02 -2.22
C THR A 242 -21.48 12.56 -2.12
N PRO A 243 -20.73 13.38 -2.93
CA PRO A 243 -19.91 13.09 -4.12
C PRO A 243 -18.41 12.85 -3.84
N SER A 244 -17.66 12.49 -4.89
CA SER A 244 -16.19 12.42 -4.90
C SER A 244 -15.59 13.63 -4.15
N PRO A 245 -14.53 13.45 -3.35
CA PRO A 245 -13.70 14.59 -2.98
C PRO A 245 -13.34 15.38 -4.23
N ALA A 246 -13.19 16.70 -4.12
CA ALA A 246 -12.64 17.47 -5.23
C ALA A 246 -11.29 16.85 -5.62
N PRO A 247 -11.00 16.67 -6.92
CA PRO A 247 -9.70 16.19 -7.36
C PRO A 247 -8.61 17.04 -6.72
N ALA A 248 -7.62 16.39 -6.11
CA ALA A 248 -6.46 17.13 -5.63
C ALA A 248 -5.81 17.83 -6.83
N PRO A 249 -5.50 19.14 -6.72
CA PRO A 249 -4.81 19.83 -7.79
C PRO A 249 -3.47 19.12 -8.02
N LEU A 250 -3.22 18.71 -9.25
CA LEU A 250 -1.94 18.16 -9.65
C LEU A 250 -0.88 19.26 -9.66
N ASP A 251 0.39 18.86 -9.72
CA ASP A 251 1.49 19.80 -9.89
C ASP A 251 1.27 20.67 -11.16
N PRO A 252 1.43 22.00 -11.09
CA PRO A 252 1.22 22.89 -12.23
C PRO A 252 2.05 22.55 -13.48
N ALA A 253 3.21 21.90 -13.32
CA ALA A 253 4.01 21.46 -14.45
C ALA A 253 3.29 20.40 -15.29
N VAL A 254 2.41 19.59 -14.70
CA VAL A 254 1.65 18.57 -15.44
C VAL A 254 0.79 19.21 -16.53
N SER A 255 0.05 20.27 -16.19
CA SER A 255 -0.78 20.98 -17.17
C SER A 255 0.03 21.88 -18.09
N ALA A 256 1.07 22.55 -17.57
CA ALA A 256 1.93 23.42 -18.37
C ALA A 256 2.69 22.64 -19.45
N CYS A 257 3.34 21.52 -19.09
CA CYS A 257 4.03 20.66 -20.05
C CYS A 257 3.03 19.91 -20.94
N GLY A 258 1.93 19.41 -20.35
CA GLY A 258 0.88 18.70 -21.07
C GLY A 258 0.16 19.51 -22.14
N ALA A 259 0.26 20.85 -22.13
CA ALA A 259 -0.28 21.71 -23.18
C ALA A 259 0.40 21.50 -24.54
N CYS A 260 1.67 21.07 -24.56
CA CYS A 260 2.42 20.78 -25.79
C CYS A 260 2.86 19.31 -25.89
N HIS A 261 3.18 18.65 -24.77
CA HIS A 261 3.65 17.27 -24.72
C HIS A 261 2.51 16.25 -24.70
N VAL A 262 1.61 16.34 -25.69
CA VAL A 262 0.38 15.53 -25.77
C VAL A 262 0.57 14.14 -26.39
N THR A 263 1.73 13.88 -27.02
CA THR A 263 1.99 12.64 -27.77
C THR A 263 2.50 11.50 -26.87
N TYR A 264 3.03 11.80 -25.69
CA TYR A 264 3.58 10.81 -24.76
C TYR A 264 2.56 10.40 -23.67
N THR A 265 2.84 9.28 -22.99
CA THR A 265 1.94 8.68 -21.99
C THR A 265 1.44 9.72 -20.98
N PRO A 266 0.12 9.84 -20.75
CA PRO A 266 -0.43 10.78 -19.77
C PRO A 266 0.02 10.34 -18.36
N ALA A 267 0.92 11.11 -17.76
CA ALA A 267 1.42 10.90 -16.40
C ALA A 267 1.06 12.11 -15.51
N LYS A 268 0.88 11.84 -14.21
CA LYS A 268 0.47 12.86 -13.22
C LYS A 268 1.56 13.24 -12.21
N MET A 269 2.75 12.65 -12.33
CA MET A 269 3.88 13.02 -11.48
C MET A 269 4.40 14.41 -11.86
N ALA A 270 4.92 15.14 -10.87
CA ALA A 270 5.58 16.42 -11.10
C ALA A 270 6.75 16.26 -12.10
N CYS A 271 6.68 16.93 -13.24
CA CYS A 271 7.64 16.77 -14.33
C CYS A 271 9.05 17.23 -13.93
N TRP A 272 9.11 18.32 -13.16
CA TRP A 272 10.36 18.96 -12.77
C TRP A 272 11.21 18.12 -11.82
N SER A 273 10.65 17.09 -11.17
CA SER A 273 11.41 16.17 -10.33
C SER A 273 12.50 15.39 -11.10
N CYS A 274 12.35 15.28 -12.42
CA CYS A 274 13.33 14.68 -13.33
C CYS A 274 13.75 15.62 -14.47
N HIS A 275 12.88 16.55 -14.86
CA HIS A 275 13.13 17.50 -15.94
C HIS A 275 13.33 18.89 -15.36
N ASP A 276 14.50 19.13 -14.77
CA ASP A 276 14.90 20.49 -14.49
C ASP A 276 15.14 21.18 -15.84
N ASN A 277 14.52 22.33 -16.08
CA ASN A 277 14.76 23.08 -17.30
C ASN A 277 16.07 23.87 -17.20
N THR A 278 17.14 23.27 -16.64
CA THR A 278 18.44 23.93 -16.73
C THR A 278 18.97 23.78 -18.14
N VAL A 279 19.55 24.87 -18.63
CA VAL A 279 20.14 24.98 -19.98
C VAL A 279 21.29 23.97 -20.20
N ALA A 280 21.72 23.27 -19.14
CA ALA A 280 22.82 22.31 -19.16
C ALA A 280 22.42 20.93 -19.73
N ASP A 281 21.14 20.56 -19.67
CA ASP A 281 20.72 19.17 -19.88
C ASP A 281 20.58 18.77 -21.34
N ARG A 282 20.72 19.75 -22.27
CA ARG A 282 20.73 19.57 -23.74
C ARG A 282 19.68 18.59 -24.30
N HIS A 283 18.56 18.38 -23.62
CA HIS A 283 17.49 17.50 -24.11
C HIS A 283 16.73 18.07 -25.32
N TRP A 284 17.22 19.18 -25.89
CA TRP A 284 16.60 19.94 -26.97
C TRP A 284 17.57 20.31 -28.11
N GLU A 285 18.77 19.72 -28.17
CA GLU A 285 19.63 19.76 -29.38
C GLU A 285 19.53 18.46 -30.18
#